data_AF-A0A150PKP1-F1
#
_entry.id   AF-A0A150PKP1-F1
#
_cell.length_a   1.000
_cell.length_b   1.000
_cell.length_c   1.000
_cell.angle_alpha   90.00
_cell.angle_beta   90.00
_cell.angle_gamma   90.00
#
_symmetry.space_group_name_H-M   'P 1'
#
loop_
_entity.id
_entity.type
_entity.pdbx_description
1 polymer ?
#
loop_
_entity_poly.entity_id
_entity_poly.type
_entity_poly.pdbx_seq_one_letter_code
_entity_poly.pdbx_strand_id
1 'polypeptide(L)'
;MRRAPWIRLLLWHASAAIPVLGAAAAFYGPALERTGGAWPAPLDDVYIHFGFARAAALGHPFSWIPGNGYSSGGTSLTYPLALAPGYLLGFRGAWLGLFAA
;
A
#
# COMPACT_ATOMS: atom_id res chain seq x y z
N MET A 1 16.20 28.10 27.72
CA MET A 1 17.35 27.41 27.08
C MET A 1 16.92 26.82 25.73
N ARG A 2 17.60 27.15 24.63
CA ARG A 2 17.29 26.63 23.29
C ARG A 2 17.79 25.18 23.20
N ARG A 3 16.90 24.20 23.01
CA ARG A 3 17.28 22.78 22.79
C ARG A 3 18.20 22.67 21.56
N ALA A 4 19.22 21.81 21.65
CA ALA A 4 20.14 21.51 20.54
C ALA A 4 19.38 21.08 19.27
N PRO A 5 19.89 21.39 18.07
CA PRO A 5 19.15 21.19 16.81
C PRO A 5 18.77 19.71 16.56
N TRP A 6 19.66 18.77 16.89
CA TRP A 6 19.39 17.33 16.74
C TRP A 6 18.30 16.84 17.71
N ILE A 7 18.22 17.39 18.94
CA ILE A 7 17.15 17.06 19.90
C ILE A 7 15.80 17.50 19.33
N ARG A 8 15.74 18.68 18.70
CA ARG A 8 14.52 19.16 18.05
C ARG A 8 14.10 18.26 16.90
N LEU A 9 15.05 17.82 16.09
CA LEU A 9 14.81 16.90 14.98
C LEU A 9 14.28 15.54 15.48
N LEU A 10 14.90 14.97 16.52
CA LEU A 10 14.43 13.74 17.14
C LEU A 10 13.01 13.87 17.69
N LEU A 11 12.71 14.96 18.40
CA LEU A 11 11.39 15.20 18.94
C LEU A 11 10.35 15.40 17.84
N TRP A 12 10.73 16.06 16.74
CA TRP A 12 9.89 16.20 15.56
C TRP A 12 9.56 14.82 14.96
N HIS A 13 10.57 13.99 14.69
CA HIS A 13 10.33 12.64 14.18
C HIS A 13 9.52 11.78 15.15
N ALA A 14 9.81 11.84 16.45
CA ALA A 14 9.04 11.11 17.46
C ALA A 14 7.57 11.57 17.48
N SER A 15 7.32 12.88 17.39
CA SER A 15 5.97 13.44 17.36
C SER A 15 5.15 13.00 16.15
N ALA A 16 5.80 12.64 15.03
CA ALA A 16 5.15 12.08 13.85
C ALA A 16 5.04 10.55 13.91
N ALA A 17 6.12 9.87 14.29
CA ALA A 17 6.19 8.41 14.27
C ALA A 17 5.26 7.77 15.31
N ILE A 18 5.19 8.32 16.52
CA ILE A 18 4.37 7.76 17.61
C ILE A 18 2.88 7.67 17.22
N PRO A 19 2.21 8.75 16.77
CA PRO A 19 0.80 8.66 16.39
C PRO A 19 0.57 7.79 15.16
N VAL A 20 1.48 7.82 14.16
CA VAL A 20 1.37 7.00 12.95
C VAL A 20 1.46 5.52 13.27
N LEU A 21 2.50 5.10 14.01
CA LEU A 21 2.68 3.71 14.42
C LEU A 21 1.57 3.27 15.38
N GLY A 22 1.15 4.13 16.30
CA GLY A 22 0.05 3.86 17.22
C GLY A 22 -1.27 3.62 16.48
N ALA A 23 -1.61 4.46 15.50
CA ALA A 23 -2.79 4.28 14.67
C ALA A 23 -2.71 3.01 13.81
N ALA A 24 -1.55 2.73 13.21
CA ALA A 24 -1.32 1.52 12.44
C ALA A 24 -1.49 0.26 13.29
N ALA A 25 -0.92 0.22 14.50
CA ALA A 25 -1.10 -0.92 15.42
C ALA A 25 -2.56 -1.08 15.86
N ALA A 26 -3.24 0.02 16.18
CA ALA A 26 -4.65 -0.01 16.59
C ALA A 26 -5.59 -0.48 15.46
N PHE A 27 -5.24 -0.20 14.20
CA PHE A 27 -6.03 -0.62 13.03
C PHE A 27 -5.69 -2.06 12.59
N TYR A 28 -4.41 -2.33 12.31
CA TYR A 28 -3.98 -3.60 11.73
C TYR A 28 -3.91 -4.75 12.74
N GLY A 29 -3.67 -4.48 14.03
CA GLY A 29 -3.58 -5.53 15.04
C GLY A 29 -4.86 -6.37 15.15
N PRO A 30 -6.02 -5.75 15.47
CA PRO A 30 -7.29 -6.47 15.52
C PRO A 30 -7.69 -7.05 14.16
N ALA A 31 -7.37 -6.37 13.06
CA ALA A 31 -7.71 -6.84 11.73
C ALA A 31 -6.97 -8.14 11.39
N LEU A 32 -5.66 -8.23 11.68
CA LEU A 32 -4.86 -9.44 11.49
C LEU A 32 -5.34 -10.60 12.37
N GLU A 33 -5.77 -10.30 13.61
CA GLU A 33 -6.37 -11.32 14.49
C GLU A 33 -7.64 -11.91 13.87
N ARG A 34 -8.50 -11.06 13.31
CA ARG A 34 -9.77 -11.49 12.68
C ARG A 34 -9.60 -12.20 11.35
N THR A 35 -8.54 -11.91 10.61
CA THR A 35 -8.25 -12.56 9.33
C THR A 35 -7.37 -13.80 9.47
N GLY A 36 -6.99 -14.21 10.69
CA GLY A 36 -6.10 -15.34 10.90
C GLY A 36 -4.71 -15.13 10.31
N GLY A 37 -4.23 -13.89 10.29
CA GLY A 37 -2.92 -13.50 9.75
C GLY A 37 -2.89 -13.18 8.27
N ALA A 38 -4.00 -13.27 7.54
CA ALA A 38 -4.07 -12.76 6.17
C ALA A 38 -4.04 -11.22 6.16
N TRP A 39 -3.31 -10.61 5.23
CA TRP A 39 -3.20 -9.15 5.15
C TRP A 39 -4.58 -8.49 4.99
N PRO A 40 -5.01 -7.63 5.94
CA PRO A 40 -6.35 -7.07 5.94
C PRO A 40 -6.34 -5.74 5.18
N ALA A 41 -6.42 -5.80 3.85
CA ALA A 41 -6.60 -4.58 3.07
C ALA A 41 -7.82 -3.80 3.59
N PRO A 42 -7.70 -2.48 3.85
CA PRO A 42 -8.72 -1.71 4.56
C PRO A 42 -10.05 -1.58 3.80
N LEU A 43 -10.01 -1.70 2.47
CA LEU A 43 -11.17 -1.66 1.58
C LEU A 43 -10.99 -2.66 0.42
N ASP A 44 -12.10 -3.12 -0.13
CA ASP A 44 -12.15 -4.04 -1.27
C ASP A 44 -11.62 -3.41 -2.58
N ASP A 45 -11.85 -2.12 -2.79
CA ASP A 45 -11.34 -1.36 -3.95
C ASP A 45 -9.81 -1.43 -4.11
N VAL A 46 -9.06 -1.65 -3.02
CA VAL A 46 -7.61 -1.79 -3.05
C VAL A 46 -7.18 -2.97 -3.94
N TYR A 47 -7.97 -4.04 -3.96
CA TYR A 47 -7.70 -5.20 -4.81
C TYR A 47 -7.86 -4.90 -6.29
N ILE A 48 -8.67 -3.90 -6.67
CA ILE A 48 -8.77 -3.43 -8.05
C ILE A 48 -7.41 -2.85 -8.49
N HIS A 49 -6.81 -2.01 -7.65
CA HIS A 49 -5.48 -1.47 -7.97
C HIS A 49 -4.41 -2.55 -8.07
N PHE A 50 -4.49 -3.61 -7.26
CA PHE A 50 -3.55 -4.73 -7.35
C PHE A 50 -3.70 -5.53 -8.64
N GLY A 51 -4.93 -5.70 -9.14
CA GLY A 51 -5.20 -6.31 -10.45
C GLY A 51 -4.57 -5.51 -11.60
N PHE A 52 -4.80 -4.19 -11.62
CA PHE A 52 -4.17 -3.30 -12.60
C PHE A 52 -2.65 -3.23 -12.46
N ALA A 53 -2.12 -3.28 -11.23
CA ALA A 53 -0.67 -3.30 -10.98
C ALA A 53 -0.02 -4.57 -11.53
N ARG A 54 -0.66 -5.73 -11.33
CA ARG A 54 -0.27 -6.99 -11.97
C ARG A 54 -0.28 -6.85 -13.49
N ALA A 55 -1.36 -6.32 -14.08
CA ALA A 55 -1.45 -6.18 -15.53
C ALA A 55 -0.36 -5.26 -16.08
N ALA A 56 -0.11 -4.11 -15.42
CA ALA A 56 0.98 -3.21 -15.76
C ALA A 56 2.35 -3.88 -15.65
N ALA A 57 2.61 -4.62 -14.57
CA ALA A 57 3.86 -5.37 -14.39
C ALA A 57 4.08 -6.44 -15.47
N LEU A 58 3.00 -6.96 -16.06
CA LEU A 58 3.04 -7.92 -17.17
C LEU A 58 3.05 -7.26 -18.56
N GLY A 59 3.18 -5.93 -18.65
CA GLY A 59 3.24 -5.21 -19.93
C GLY A 59 1.88 -4.83 -20.51
N HIS A 60 0.80 -4.93 -19.74
CA HIS A 60 -0.56 -4.59 -20.12
C HIS A 60 -1.13 -3.45 -19.25
N PRO A 61 -0.56 -2.23 -19.30
CA PRO A 61 -1.06 -1.13 -18.50
C PRO A 61 -2.52 -0.83 -18.83
N PHE A 62 -3.27 -0.38 -17.81
CA PHE A 62 -4.69 0.00 -17.92
C PHE A 62 -5.64 -1.11 -18.38
N SER A 63 -5.19 -2.37 -18.35
CA SER A 63 -6.02 -3.55 -18.61
C SER A 63 -6.40 -4.22 -17.28
N TRP A 64 -7.66 -4.64 -17.11
CA TRP A 64 -8.06 -5.45 -15.93
C TRP A 64 -7.59 -6.89 -16.07
N ILE A 65 -7.88 -7.49 -17.23
CA ILE A 65 -7.39 -8.80 -17.64
C ILE A 65 -6.29 -8.54 -18.69
N PRO A 66 -5.04 -9.02 -18.48
CA PRO A 66 -3.96 -8.88 -19.45
C PRO A 66 -4.40 -9.32 -20.86
N GLY A 67 -4.22 -8.44 -21.84
CA GLY A 67 -4.58 -8.69 -23.25
C GLY A 67 -6.04 -8.39 -23.63
N ASN A 68 -6.94 -8.07 -22.69
CA ASN A 68 -8.36 -7.81 -22.98
C ASN A 68 -8.68 -6.34 -23.35
N GLY A 69 -7.65 -5.55 -23.63
CA GLY A 69 -7.77 -4.10 -23.91
C GLY A 69 -7.96 -3.25 -22.65
N TYR A 70 -8.15 -1.94 -22.88
CA TYR A 70 -8.30 -0.96 -21.81
C TYR A 70 -9.60 -1.17 -21.03
N SER A 71 -9.51 -1.02 -19.70
CA SER A 71 -10.64 -1.08 -18.79
C SER A 71 -10.86 0.26 -18.09
N SER A 72 -12.10 0.72 -18.04
CA SER A 72 -12.53 1.90 -17.30
C SER A 72 -12.74 1.65 -15.80
N GLY A 73 -12.53 0.42 -15.32
CA GLY A 73 -12.77 0.04 -13.92
C GLY A 73 -11.73 0.58 -12.92
N GLY A 74 -10.64 1.20 -13.40
CA GLY A 74 -9.63 1.80 -12.53
C GLY A 74 -9.98 3.25 -12.17
N THR A 75 -9.99 3.58 -10.88
CA THR A 75 -10.23 4.95 -10.37
C THR A 75 -8.95 5.80 -10.28
N SER A 76 -7.79 5.23 -10.62
CA SER A 76 -6.50 5.93 -10.67
C SER A 76 -5.63 5.40 -11.80
N LEU A 77 -5.02 6.32 -12.55
CA LEU A 77 -4.11 5.99 -13.66
C LEU A 77 -2.68 5.71 -13.16
N THR A 78 -2.20 6.50 -12.20
CA THR A 78 -0.80 6.45 -11.77
C THR A 78 -0.55 5.45 -10.65
N TYR A 79 -1.55 5.21 -9.79
CA TYR A 79 -1.37 4.36 -8.62
C TYR A 79 -1.04 2.89 -8.97
N PRO A 80 -1.73 2.22 -9.92
CA PRO A 80 -1.34 0.87 -10.33
C PRO A 80 0.06 0.78 -10.94
N LEU A 81 0.50 1.84 -11.63
CA LEU A 81 1.86 1.93 -12.19
C LEU A 81 2.91 2.04 -11.08
N ALA A 82 2.62 2.81 -10.03
CA ALA A 82 3.48 2.91 -8.85
C ALA A 82 3.57 1.60 -8.07
N LEU A 83 2.52 0.77 -8.09
CA LEU A 83 2.47 -0.54 -7.43
C LEU A 83 3.10 -1.68 -8.25
N ALA A 84 3.20 -1.53 -9.58
CA ALA A 84 3.75 -2.56 -10.46
C ALA A 84 5.17 -3.05 -10.06
N PRO A 85 6.10 -2.19 -9.61
CA PRO A 85 7.38 -2.62 -9.06
C PRO A 85 7.25 -3.60 -7.89
N GLY A 86 6.27 -3.39 -6.99
CA GLY A 86 6.00 -4.33 -5.89
C GLY A 86 5.64 -5.73 -6.41
N TYR A 87 4.85 -5.81 -7.48
CA TYR A 87 4.54 -7.10 -8.11
C TYR A 87 5.79 -7.77 -8.69
N LEU A 88 6.68 -6.99 -9.33
CA LEU A 88 7.96 -7.46 -9.87
C LEU A 88 8.93 -7.92 -8.77
N LEU A 89 8.90 -7.28 -7.60
CA LEU A 89 9.66 -7.69 -6.41
C LEU A 89 9.13 -8.96 -5.73
N GLY A 90 7.99 -9.49 -6.20
CA GLY A 90 7.43 -10.76 -5.73
C GLY A 90 6.23 -10.62 -4.79
N PHE A 91 5.76 -9.41 -4.49
CA PHE A 91 4.51 -9.24 -3.73
C PHE A 91 3.31 -9.65 -4.60
N ARG A 92 2.41 -10.48 -4.05
CA ARG A 92 1.27 -11.04 -4.79
C ARG A 92 -0.03 -10.93 -4.01
N GLY A 93 -1.14 -10.73 -4.71
CA GLY A 93 -2.47 -10.64 -4.11
C GLY A 93 -2.52 -9.56 -3.03
N ALA A 94 -3.10 -9.90 -1.87
CA ALA A 94 -3.21 -9.01 -0.72
C ALA A 94 -1.84 -8.50 -0.22
N TRP A 95 -0.77 -9.27 -0.38
CA TRP A 95 0.57 -8.89 0.07
C TRP A 95 1.15 -7.70 -0.67
N LEU A 96 0.61 -7.33 -1.84
CA LEU A 96 0.97 -6.07 -2.50
C LEU A 96 0.61 -4.84 -1.65
N GLY A 97 -0.30 -4.99 -0.68
CA GLY A 97 -0.62 -3.97 0.31
C GLY A 97 0.52 -3.61 1.26
N LEU A 98 1.47 -4.52 1.51
CA LEU A 98 2.67 -4.19 2.29
C LEU A 98 3.59 -3.22 1.55
N PHE A 99 3.66 -3.33 0.22
CA PHE A 99 4.42 -2.41 -0.62
C PHE A 99 3.71 -1.05 -0.77
N ALA A 100 2.38 -1.04 -0.60
CA ALA A 100 1.55 0.15 -0.73
C ALA A 100 1.49 1.00 0.56
N ALA A 101 1.86 0.44 1.71
CA ALA A 101 1.81 1.05 3.04
C ALA A 101 3.12 1.78 3.38
#